data_AF-A0A6M4BRJ8-F1
#
_entry.id   AF-A0A6M4BRJ8-F1
#
_cell.length_a   1.000
_cell.length_b   1.000
_cell.length_c   1.000
_cell.angle_alpha   90.00
_cell.angle_beta   90.00
_cell.angle_gamma   90.00
#
_symmetry.space_group_name_H-M   'P 1'
#
loop_
_entity.id
_entity.type
_entity.pdbx_description
1 polymer ?
#
loop_
_entity_poly.entity_id
_entity_poly.type
_entity_poly.pdbx_seq_one_letter_code
_entity_poly.pdbx_strand_id
1 'polypeptide(L)'
;AMSTSSDASKGPWRVTLQPHIYEPFMQYCPDRNLRWNAWQAHAQRCSNYVNKELETGSNLENIRAYRKEQAMILGYETYVDMSMETKMAGSVENVNNILDSLLESARSMQDVEIELLQRFAAERGFDVKLEHWDIPYWQRKQKWSLYNFDEDKIREYFPLPRVINSLFNLCSQLFKIQIVERSDVHTWHKDVKFYDVYDESRNTPVSGFYLDPYARQDQKIRVYDDAGWHISIRNKCTVTSTDPLSALIFNFQAPVEGRPSLLSLNEVGVLFQRFGHSLRHLLTKANYSEVAGISNVEWDAAEVCGQVMTHWLYDPHTIQAISGHYSTDEPLPEDIVKNLQNIRGHMSGYTLCKELYLSKLDLELHSKKTFWRDIVRELWPKYHALPFDKYDSHPLSFTKIFSEEWGAAYYCHLWSKM
;
A
#
# COMPACT_ATOMS: atom_id res chain seq x y z
N ALA A 1 11.47 -34.03 1.32
CA ALA A 1 10.24 -33.42 0.79
C ALA A 1 9.11 -33.69 1.78
N MET A 2 8.65 -32.67 2.51
CA MET A 2 7.47 -32.83 3.37
C MET A 2 6.25 -32.82 2.46
N SER A 3 5.53 -33.95 2.44
CA SER A 3 4.18 -34.05 1.88
C SER A 3 3.28 -33.06 2.61
N THR A 4 3.00 -31.92 1.99
CA THR A 4 1.99 -30.98 2.46
C THR A 4 0.62 -31.63 2.29
N SER A 5 0.00 -32.01 3.41
CA SER A 5 -1.42 -32.35 3.46
C SER A 5 -2.23 -31.23 2.80
N SER A 6 -3.16 -31.57 1.90
CA SER A 6 -4.11 -30.62 1.30
C SER A 6 -5.20 -30.17 2.28
N ASP A 7 -5.31 -30.85 3.42
CA ASP A 7 -6.21 -30.50 4.50
C ASP A 7 -5.50 -29.47 5.42
N ALA A 8 -5.94 -28.22 5.35
CA ALA A 8 -5.40 -27.12 6.15
C ALA A 8 -5.56 -27.33 7.66
N SER A 9 -6.40 -28.28 8.11
CA SER A 9 -6.52 -28.67 9.52
C SER A 9 -5.47 -29.69 9.97
N LYS A 10 -4.75 -30.30 9.03
CA LYS A 10 -3.73 -31.32 9.28
C LYS A 10 -2.39 -30.83 8.75
N GLY A 11 -1.49 -30.48 9.66
CA GLY A 11 -0.14 -30.03 9.33
C GLY A 11 0.70 -31.09 8.58
N PRO A 12 1.97 -30.75 8.27
CA PRO A 12 2.69 -29.57 8.72
C PRO A 12 2.31 -28.30 7.94
N TRP A 13 2.35 -27.15 8.62
CA TRP A 13 2.26 -25.82 8.00
C TRP A 13 3.63 -25.17 7.91
N ARG A 14 3.86 -24.39 6.84
CA ARG A 14 5.09 -23.61 6.66
C ARG A 14 4.74 -22.12 6.64
N VAL A 15 5.27 -21.38 7.60
CA VAL A 15 5.20 -19.91 7.63
C VAL A 15 6.42 -19.37 6.88
N THR A 16 6.18 -18.46 5.93
CA THR A 16 7.24 -17.76 5.19
C THR A 16 7.17 -16.27 5.50
N LEU A 17 8.20 -15.52 5.11
CA LEU A 17 8.26 -14.07 5.30
C LEU A 17 7.61 -13.28 4.15
N GLN A 18 6.89 -13.95 3.26
CA GLN A 18 6.12 -13.26 2.23
C GLN A 18 4.99 -12.46 2.90
N PRO A 19 4.74 -11.19 2.56
CA PRO A 19 3.82 -10.32 3.31
C PRO A 19 2.43 -10.92 3.52
N HIS A 20 1.84 -11.51 2.48
CA HIS A 20 0.53 -12.19 2.54
C HIS A 20 0.45 -13.41 3.49
N ILE A 21 1.58 -13.92 3.98
CA ILE A 21 1.66 -14.96 5.01
C ILE A 21 2.09 -14.35 6.34
N TYR A 22 3.14 -13.52 6.32
CA TYR A 22 3.73 -12.92 7.51
C TYR A 22 2.75 -12.00 8.24
N GLU A 23 2.05 -11.11 7.53
CA GLU A 23 1.17 -10.13 8.18
C GLU A 23 -0.02 -10.80 8.89
N PRO A 24 -0.80 -11.72 8.25
CA PRO A 24 -1.84 -12.45 8.97
C PRO A 24 -1.28 -13.29 10.11
N PHE A 25 -0.09 -13.89 9.94
CA PHE A 25 0.53 -14.65 11.02
C PHE A 25 0.79 -13.78 12.26
N MET A 26 1.32 -12.57 12.08
CA MET A 26 1.56 -11.62 13.17
C MET A 26 0.27 -11.13 13.83
N GLN A 27 -0.83 -11.04 13.09
CA GLN A 27 -2.12 -10.58 13.61
C GLN A 27 -2.93 -11.67 14.32
N TYR A 28 -2.85 -12.92 13.86
CA TYR A 28 -3.74 -14.00 14.30
C TYR A 28 -3.06 -15.07 15.15
N CYS A 29 -1.75 -15.28 15.05
CA CYS A 29 -1.05 -16.31 15.82
C CYS A 29 -1.13 -16.00 17.33
N PRO A 30 -1.76 -16.87 18.16
CA PRO A 30 -1.90 -16.61 19.59
C PRO A 30 -0.58 -16.81 20.34
N ASP A 31 0.33 -17.63 19.82
CA ASP A 31 1.63 -17.92 20.44
C ASP A 31 2.59 -16.73 20.25
N ARG A 32 2.92 -16.09 21.37
CA ARG A 32 3.84 -14.95 21.40
C ARG A 32 5.25 -15.29 20.94
N ASN A 33 5.76 -16.48 21.29
CA ASN A 33 7.12 -16.89 20.92
C ASN A 33 7.22 -17.13 19.42
N LEU A 34 6.16 -17.69 18.81
CA LEU A 34 6.10 -17.82 17.36
C LEU A 34 6.05 -16.46 16.65
N ARG A 35 5.27 -15.50 17.16
CA ARG A 35 5.28 -14.12 16.62
C ARG A 35 6.65 -13.46 16.77
N TRP A 36 7.28 -13.58 17.94
CA TRP A 36 8.64 -13.07 18.17
C TRP A 36 9.65 -13.68 17.17
N ASN A 37 9.62 -15.00 16.97
CA ASN A 37 10.51 -15.68 16.04
C ASN A 37 10.29 -15.23 14.59
N ALA A 38 9.04 -15.11 14.15
CA ALA A 38 8.71 -14.60 12.83
C ALA A 38 9.16 -13.13 12.65
N TRP A 39 8.92 -12.30 13.65
CA TRP A 39 9.33 -10.89 13.65
C TRP A 39 10.85 -10.73 13.59
N GLN A 40 11.61 -11.48 14.41
CA GLN A 40 13.07 -11.47 14.37
C GLN A 40 13.59 -11.88 12.98
N ALA A 41 13.05 -12.96 12.40
CA ALA A 41 13.41 -13.39 11.05
C ALA A 41 13.10 -12.33 9.98
N HIS A 42 11.97 -11.60 10.12
CA HIS A 42 11.59 -10.53 9.21
C HIS A 42 12.47 -9.28 9.36
N ALA A 43 12.73 -8.83 10.60
CA ALA A 43 13.53 -7.63 10.90
C ALA A 43 15.01 -7.79 10.53
N GLN A 44 15.51 -9.02 10.47
CA GLN A 44 16.89 -9.35 10.13
C GLN A 44 17.08 -9.73 8.64
N ARG A 45 16.06 -9.56 7.79
CA ARG A 45 16.19 -9.85 6.35
C ARG A 45 17.37 -9.08 5.76
N CYS A 46 18.10 -9.74 4.86
CA CYS A 46 19.26 -9.20 4.16
C CYS A 46 20.41 -8.72 5.08
N SER A 47 20.41 -9.14 6.35
CA SER A 47 21.50 -8.87 7.30
C SER A 47 22.50 -10.03 7.37
N ASN A 48 23.68 -9.74 7.93
CA ASN A 48 24.69 -10.75 8.23
C ASN A 48 24.35 -11.64 9.45
N TYR A 49 23.23 -11.41 10.15
CA TYR A 49 22.82 -12.22 11.30
C TYR A 49 22.18 -13.55 10.92
N VAL A 50 21.58 -13.63 9.73
CA VAL A 50 20.84 -14.82 9.27
C VAL A 50 21.64 -15.61 8.24
N ASN A 51 22.01 -14.97 7.12
CA ASN A 51 22.81 -15.58 6.07
C ASN A 51 23.72 -14.53 5.44
N LYS A 52 25.04 -14.71 5.61
CA LYS A 52 26.05 -13.80 5.09
C LYS A 52 26.05 -13.69 3.56
N GLU A 53 25.61 -14.72 2.84
CA GLU A 53 25.54 -14.72 1.37
C GLU A 53 24.37 -13.87 0.83
N LEU A 54 23.36 -13.61 1.66
CA LEU A 54 22.18 -12.80 1.31
C LEU A 54 22.25 -11.37 1.87
N GLU A 55 23.41 -10.98 2.39
CA GLU A 55 23.61 -9.66 2.99
C GLU A 55 23.63 -8.57 1.90
N THR A 56 22.99 -7.43 2.19
CA THR A 56 22.85 -6.32 1.22
C THR A 56 23.41 -4.99 1.72
N GLY A 57 24.04 -4.93 2.89
CA GLY A 57 24.61 -3.70 3.45
C GLY A 57 25.71 -3.11 2.58
N SER A 58 26.58 -3.91 1.99
CA SER A 58 27.56 -3.38 1.01
C SER A 58 26.88 -2.83 -0.25
N ASN A 59 25.83 -3.50 -0.73
CA ASN A 59 25.07 -3.05 -1.90
C ASN A 59 24.36 -1.71 -1.62
N LEU A 60 23.75 -1.58 -0.44
CA LEU A 60 23.12 -0.34 0.02
C LEU A 60 24.13 0.82 0.06
N GLU A 61 25.29 0.62 0.69
CA GLU A 61 26.30 1.68 0.78
C GLU A 61 26.89 2.04 -0.59
N ASN A 62 27.06 1.07 -1.48
CA ASN A 62 27.46 1.32 -2.87
C ASN A 62 26.42 2.15 -3.63
N ILE A 63 25.12 1.81 -3.52
CA ILE A 63 24.05 2.59 -4.14
C ILE A 63 24.05 4.04 -3.63
N ARG A 64 24.21 4.25 -2.32
CA ARG A 64 24.32 5.60 -1.73
C ARG A 64 25.53 6.36 -2.27
N ALA A 65 26.68 5.69 -2.38
CA ALA A 65 27.90 6.29 -2.93
C ALA A 65 27.71 6.71 -4.41
N TYR A 66 27.15 5.82 -5.24
CA TYR A 66 26.90 6.10 -6.66
C TYR A 66 25.85 7.20 -6.88
N ARG A 67 24.77 7.20 -6.10
CA ARG A 67 23.76 8.27 -6.15
C ARG A 67 24.34 9.63 -5.79
N LYS A 68 25.23 9.66 -4.79
CA LYS A 68 25.96 10.86 -4.42
C LYS A 68 26.94 11.32 -5.51
N GLU A 69 27.66 10.40 -6.13
CA GLU A 69 28.54 10.70 -7.27
C GLU A 69 27.74 11.25 -8.46
N GLN A 70 26.59 10.65 -8.78
CA GLN A 70 25.66 11.12 -9.80
C GLN A 70 25.22 12.56 -9.54
N ALA A 71 24.80 12.88 -8.31
CA ALA A 71 24.40 14.23 -7.93
C ALA A 71 25.54 15.24 -8.14
N MET A 72 26.77 14.88 -7.71
CA MET A 72 27.95 15.74 -7.86
C MET A 72 28.30 16.00 -9.32
N ILE A 73 28.23 14.99 -10.18
CA ILE A 73 28.48 15.12 -11.62
C ILE A 73 27.48 16.10 -12.26
N LEU A 74 26.23 16.08 -11.79
CA LEU A 74 25.16 16.94 -12.27
C LEU A 74 25.12 18.32 -11.59
N GLY A 75 26.06 18.61 -10.67
CA GLY A 75 26.19 19.92 -10.03
C GLY A 75 25.38 20.11 -8.75
N TYR A 76 24.81 19.04 -8.19
CA TYR A 76 24.05 19.06 -6.93
C TYR A 76 24.93 18.64 -5.73
N GLU A 77 24.62 19.16 -4.54
CA GLU A 77 25.35 18.83 -3.32
C GLU A 77 25.04 17.41 -2.83
N THR A 78 23.76 17.04 -2.80
CA THR A 78 23.30 15.71 -2.41
C THR A 78 22.33 15.11 -3.43
N TYR A 79 22.11 13.79 -3.34
CA TYR A 79 21.12 13.11 -4.18
C TYR A 79 19.70 13.60 -3.90
N VAL A 80 19.41 14.04 -2.67
CA VAL A 80 18.11 14.61 -2.33
C VAL A 80 17.90 15.95 -3.05
N ASP A 81 18.91 16.81 -3.11
CA ASP A 81 18.79 18.09 -3.85
C ASP A 81 18.51 17.85 -5.34
N MET A 82 19.21 16.89 -5.94
CA MET A 82 18.95 16.46 -7.32
C MET A 82 17.54 15.87 -7.48
N SER A 83 17.08 15.07 -6.52
CA SER A 83 15.75 14.45 -6.53
C SER A 83 14.63 15.50 -6.45
N MET A 84 14.83 16.61 -5.73
CA MET A 84 13.80 17.64 -5.49
C MET A 84 13.49 18.51 -6.70
N GLU A 85 14.39 18.63 -7.67
CA GLU A 85 14.21 19.47 -8.88
C GLU A 85 12.92 19.18 -9.67
N THR A 86 12.47 17.93 -9.64
CA THR A 86 11.29 17.47 -10.37
C THR A 86 10.07 17.29 -9.47
N LYS A 87 10.11 17.84 -8.25
CA LYS A 87 9.09 17.66 -7.21
C LYS A 87 8.46 18.99 -6.81
N MET A 88 7.17 18.96 -6.52
CA MET A 88 6.36 20.13 -6.15
C MET A 88 6.78 20.73 -4.81
N ALA A 89 7.37 19.95 -3.90
CA ALA A 89 7.83 20.40 -2.59
C ALA A 89 8.90 21.52 -2.67
N GLY A 90 9.64 21.60 -3.77
CA GLY A 90 10.61 22.67 -4.07
C GLY A 90 11.91 22.63 -3.27
N SER A 91 11.90 22.17 -2.01
CA SER A 91 13.11 22.01 -1.20
C SER A 91 12.97 20.92 -0.13
N VAL A 92 14.12 20.37 0.28
CA VAL A 92 14.20 19.40 1.39
C VAL A 92 13.76 20.03 2.72
N GLU A 93 14.01 21.33 2.89
CA GLU A 93 13.60 22.09 4.08
C GLU A 93 12.07 22.13 4.22
N ASN A 94 11.34 22.40 3.13
CA ASN A 94 9.88 22.38 3.12
C ASN A 94 9.33 21.01 3.54
N VAL A 95 9.93 19.94 3.01
CA VAL A 95 9.57 18.56 3.38
C VAL A 95 9.82 18.32 4.86
N ASN A 96 11.01 18.64 5.36
CA ASN A 96 11.32 18.45 6.79
C ASN A 96 10.37 19.24 7.70
N ASN A 97 10.06 20.49 7.37
CA ASN A 97 9.15 21.32 8.16
C ASN A 97 7.76 20.67 8.29
N ILE A 98 7.23 20.08 7.21
CA ILE A 98 5.94 19.39 7.25
C ILE A 98 6.04 18.07 8.01
N LEU A 99 7.09 17.27 7.78
CA LEU A 99 7.29 16.02 8.52
C LEU A 99 7.41 16.26 10.03
N ASP A 100 8.14 17.30 10.43
CA ASP A 100 8.34 17.67 11.84
C ASP A 100 7.03 18.19 12.45
N SER A 101 6.28 19.03 11.74
CA SER A 101 4.95 19.51 12.19
C SER A 101 3.95 18.36 12.41
N LEU A 102 3.92 17.38 11.50
CA LEU A 102 3.09 16.18 11.66
C LEU A 102 3.57 15.31 12.83
N LEU A 103 4.89 15.19 13.02
CA LEU A 103 5.48 14.38 14.08
C LEU A 103 5.08 14.87 15.47
N GLU A 104 5.03 16.18 15.70
CA GLU A 104 4.65 16.76 16.99
C GLU A 104 3.30 16.22 17.49
N SER A 105 2.31 16.17 16.60
CA SER A 105 0.97 15.66 16.90
C SER A 105 0.94 14.12 16.91
N ALA A 106 1.57 13.49 15.91
CA ALA A 106 1.54 12.04 15.75
C ALA A 106 2.23 11.30 16.90
N ARG A 107 3.38 11.80 17.37
CA ARG A 107 4.16 11.17 18.44
C ARG A 107 3.41 11.18 19.77
N SER A 108 2.80 12.31 20.10
CA SER A 108 1.97 12.47 21.30
C SER A 108 0.79 11.47 21.28
N MET A 109 0.13 11.34 20.13
CA MET A 109 -0.97 10.39 19.99
C MET A 109 -0.49 8.93 20.01
N GLN A 110 0.66 8.63 19.39
CA GLN A 110 1.25 7.29 19.40
C GLN A 110 1.54 6.79 20.82
N ASP A 111 2.06 7.64 21.70
CA ASP A 111 2.35 7.26 23.09
C ASP A 111 1.06 6.90 23.85
N VAL A 112 0.00 7.69 23.66
CA VAL A 112 -1.33 7.40 24.22
C VAL A 112 -1.90 6.10 23.64
N GLU A 113 -1.81 5.89 22.32
CA GLU A 113 -2.31 4.70 21.65
C GLU A 113 -1.61 3.42 22.14
N ILE A 114 -0.29 3.45 22.33
CA ILE A 114 0.49 2.32 22.85
C ILE A 114 0.13 2.04 24.32
N GLU A 115 -0.08 3.07 25.14
CA GLU A 115 -0.55 2.88 26.52
C GLU A 115 -1.96 2.25 26.56
N LEU A 116 -2.88 2.75 25.73
CA LEU A 116 -4.24 2.20 25.62
C LEU A 116 -4.22 0.75 25.15
N LEU A 117 -3.33 0.42 24.19
CA LEU A 117 -3.16 -0.95 23.72
C LEU A 117 -2.57 -1.85 24.81
N GLN A 118 -1.61 -1.35 25.59
CA GLN A 118 -1.03 -2.07 26.73
C GLN A 118 -2.09 -2.35 27.80
N ARG A 119 -2.92 -1.35 28.14
CA ARG A 119 -4.02 -1.51 29.10
C ARG A 119 -5.04 -2.53 28.61
N PHE A 120 -5.45 -2.42 27.35
CA PHE A 120 -6.38 -3.36 26.72
C PHE A 120 -5.87 -4.81 26.76
N ALA A 121 -4.56 -4.99 26.55
CA ALA A 121 -3.90 -6.29 26.62
C ALA A 121 -3.85 -6.81 28.07
N ALA A 122 -3.47 -5.98 29.04
CA ALA A 122 -3.37 -6.32 30.46
C ALA A 122 -4.73 -6.74 31.04
N GLU A 123 -5.82 -6.04 30.71
CA GLU A 123 -7.20 -6.43 31.08
C GLU A 123 -7.60 -7.82 30.59
N ARG A 124 -6.85 -8.38 29.63
CA ARG A 124 -7.05 -9.71 29.04
C ARG A 124 -5.96 -10.70 29.44
N GLY A 125 -5.24 -10.43 30.53
CA GLY A 125 -4.23 -11.32 31.11
C GLY A 125 -2.85 -11.24 30.44
N PHE A 126 -2.53 -10.15 29.76
CA PHE A 126 -1.19 -9.91 29.20
C PHE A 126 -0.37 -9.01 30.13
N ASP A 127 0.32 -9.62 31.09
CA ASP A 127 1.01 -8.92 32.18
C ASP A 127 2.46 -8.50 31.85
N VAL A 128 2.84 -8.50 30.58
CA VAL A 128 4.17 -8.07 30.13
C VAL A 128 4.07 -6.81 29.26
N LYS A 129 5.18 -6.08 29.16
CA LYS A 129 5.27 -4.91 28.28
C LYS A 129 5.12 -5.34 26.81
N LEU A 130 4.34 -4.60 26.04
CA LEU A 130 4.20 -4.77 24.61
C LEU A 130 5.54 -4.54 23.91
N GLU A 131 5.86 -5.45 23.00
CA GLU A 131 7.01 -5.38 22.10
C GLU A 131 6.52 -5.32 20.65
N HIS A 132 7.42 -5.09 19.69
CA HIS A 132 7.09 -4.92 18.27
C HIS A 132 6.23 -6.07 17.70
N TRP A 133 6.50 -7.32 18.10
CA TRP A 133 5.78 -8.51 17.65
C TRP A 133 4.42 -8.72 18.34
N ASP A 134 4.09 -7.90 19.32
CA ASP A 134 2.80 -7.93 20.02
C ASP A 134 1.80 -6.93 19.42
N ILE A 135 2.29 -5.87 18.77
CA ILE A 135 1.43 -4.78 18.25
C ILE A 135 0.38 -5.29 17.25
N PRO A 136 0.71 -6.03 16.16
CA PRO A 136 -0.32 -6.44 15.19
C PRO A 136 -1.41 -7.32 15.81
N TYR A 137 -1.04 -8.20 16.73
CA TYR A 137 -1.97 -9.12 17.40
C TYR A 137 -2.96 -8.37 18.30
N TRP A 138 -2.46 -7.49 19.16
CA TRP A 138 -3.31 -6.72 20.07
C TRP A 138 -4.09 -5.64 19.34
N GLN A 139 -3.50 -5.00 18.32
CA GLN A 139 -4.18 -4.03 17.48
C GLN A 139 -5.43 -4.65 16.85
N ARG A 140 -5.31 -5.83 16.24
CA ARG A 140 -6.46 -6.55 15.69
C ARG A 140 -7.52 -6.85 16.76
N LYS A 141 -7.12 -7.37 17.93
CA LYS A 141 -8.06 -7.66 19.03
C LYS A 141 -8.77 -6.43 19.56
N GLN A 142 -8.06 -5.31 19.71
CA GLN A 142 -8.62 -4.05 20.17
C GLN A 142 -9.59 -3.50 19.12
N LYS A 143 -9.21 -3.54 17.84
CA LYS A 143 -10.08 -3.15 16.74
C LYS A 143 -11.37 -3.96 16.70
N TRP A 144 -11.29 -5.28 16.86
CA TRP A 144 -12.48 -6.12 17.01
C TRP A 144 -13.33 -5.67 18.21
N SER A 145 -12.73 -5.57 19.39
CA SER A 145 -13.47 -5.28 20.63
C SER A 145 -14.13 -3.90 20.65
N LEU A 146 -13.53 -2.89 20.03
CA LEU A 146 -14.05 -1.52 20.02
C LEU A 146 -15.07 -1.28 18.90
N TYR A 147 -14.94 -1.98 17.77
CA TYR A 147 -15.65 -1.63 16.55
C TYR A 147 -16.46 -2.79 15.94
N ASN A 148 -16.53 -3.93 16.61
CA ASN A 148 -17.12 -5.17 16.08
C ASN A 148 -16.55 -5.56 14.70
N PHE A 149 -15.26 -5.27 14.49
CA PHE A 149 -14.58 -5.46 13.22
C PHE A 149 -14.08 -6.91 13.06
N ASP A 150 -14.98 -7.77 12.63
CA ASP A 150 -14.65 -9.13 12.19
C ASP A 150 -14.37 -9.09 10.68
N GLU A 151 -13.09 -9.05 10.31
CA GLU A 151 -12.65 -8.86 8.92
C GLU A 151 -13.16 -9.97 7.99
N ASP A 152 -13.23 -11.22 8.46
CA ASP A 152 -13.69 -12.34 7.66
C ASP A 152 -15.19 -12.27 7.37
N LYS A 153 -16.00 -11.84 8.36
CA LYS A 153 -17.43 -11.57 8.13
C LYS A 153 -17.66 -10.36 7.25
N ILE A 154 -16.91 -9.29 7.48
CA ILE A 154 -17.03 -8.06 6.69
C ILE A 154 -16.68 -8.33 5.21
N ARG A 155 -15.69 -9.18 4.93
CA ARG A 155 -15.30 -9.60 3.58
C ARG A 155 -16.48 -10.21 2.79
N GLU A 156 -17.42 -10.89 3.44
CA GLU A 156 -18.62 -11.46 2.80
C GLU A 156 -19.53 -10.41 2.15
N TYR A 157 -19.39 -9.14 2.53
CA TYR A 157 -20.14 -8.02 1.98
C TYR A 157 -19.43 -7.30 0.82
N PHE A 158 -18.23 -7.71 0.41
CA PHE A 158 -17.51 -7.05 -0.70
C PHE A 158 -17.21 -8.03 -1.84
N PRO A 159 -18.24 -8.59 -2.51
CA PRO A 159 -18.02 -9.39 -3.70
C PRO A 159 -17.49 -8.49 -4.84
N LEU A 160 -16.34 -8.88 -5.41
CA LEU A 160 -15.62 -8.10 -6.42
C LEU A 160 -16.51 -7.58 -7.56
N PRO A 161 -17.45 -8.36 -8.15
CA PRO A 161 -18.34 -7.84 -9.18
C PRO A 161 -19.19 -6.64 -8.73
N ARG A 162 -19.69 -6.64 -7.48
CA ARG A 162 -20.43 -5.50 -6.91
C ARG A 162 -19.51 -4.30 -6.77
N VAL A 163 -18.33 -4.50 -6.17
CA VAL A 163 -17.37 -3.42 -5.92
C VAL A 163 -16.98 -2.73 -7.23
N ILE A 164 -16.69 -3.49 -8.28
CA ILE A 164 -16.35 -2.95 -9.62
C ILE A 164 -17.52 -2.18 -10.22
N ASN A 165 -18.72 -2.78 -10.25
CA ASN A 165 -19.88 -2.13 -10.86
C ASN A 165 -20.24 -0.82 -10.15
N SER A 166 -20.21 -0.82 -8.81
CA SER A 166 -20.47 0.37 -8.01
C SER A 166 -19.38 1.42 -8.14
N LEU A 167 -18.11 1.02 -8.27
CA LEU A 167 -17.00 1.92 -8.60
C LEU A 167 -17.21 2.59 -9.98
N PHE A 168 -17.63 1.84 -11.00
CA PHE A 168 -17.92 2.40 -12.32
C PHE A 168 -19.11 3.38 -12.28
N ASN A 169 -20.16 3.05 -11.53
CA ASN A 169 -21.29 3.94 -11.32
C ASN A 169 -20.88 5.24 -10.62
N LEU A 170 -20.03 5.15 -9.58
CA LEU A 170 -19.45 6.31 -8.92
C LEU A 170 -18.67 7.18 -9.92
N CYS A 171 -17.80 6.59 -10.73
CA CYS A 171 -17.04 7.31 -11.74
C CYS A 171 -17.93 7.94 -12.82
N SER A 172 -19.04 7.29 -13.19
CA SER A 172 -20.02 7.87 -14.10
C SER A 172 -20.66 9.13 -13.52
N GLN A 173 -21.05 9.10 -12.25
CA GLN A 173 -21.63 10.25 -11.56
C GLN A 173 -20.65 11.42 -11.44
N LEU A 174 -19.41 11.13 -11.04
CA LEU A 174 -18.37 12.12 -10.77
C LEU A 174 -17.77 12.72 -12.03
N PHE A 175 -17.45 11.89 -13.02
CA PHE A 175 -16.62 12.28 -14.16
C PHE A 175 -17.40 12.30 -15.49
N LYS A 176 -18.70 11.98 -15.47
CA LYS A 176 -19.56 11.97 -16.67
C LYS A 176 -19.01 11.06 -17.77
N ILE A 177 -18.59 9.87 -17.34
CA ILE A 177 -18.09 8.82 -18.22
C ILE A 177 -18.97 7.57 -18.16
N GLN A 178 -18.88 6.73 -19.18
CA GLN A 178 -19.47 5.39 -19.16
C GLN A 178 -18.38 4.37 -19.38
N ILE A 179 -18.38 3.31 -18.57
CA ILE A 179 -17.40 2.22 -18.65
C ILE A 179 -18.17 0.96 -19.06
N VAL A 180 -17.81 0.40 -20.21
CA VAL A 180 -18.57 -0.69 -20.84
C VAL A 180 -17.62 -1.85 -21.14
N GLU A 181 -17.98 -3.05 -20.67
CA GLU A 181 -17.22 -4.27 -20.99
C GLU A 181 -17.30 -4.57 -22.48
N ARG A 182 -16.16 -4.89 -23.09
CA ARG A 182 -16.06 -5.27 -24.51
C ARG A 182 -15.35 -6.61 -24.63
N SER A 183 -16.02 -7.58 -25.24
CA SER A 183 -15.60 -8.99 -25.26
C SER A 183 -14.82 -9.42 -26.50
N ASP A 184 -14.84 -8.63 -27.59
CA ASP A 184 -14.15 -8.92 -28.86
C ASP A 184 -12.68 -8.43 -28.88
N VAL A 185 -12.07 -8.25 -27.69
CA VAL A 185 -10.68 -7.82 -27.54
C VAL A 185 -9.81 -9.01 -27.13
N HIS A 186 -8.62 -9.13 -27.73
CA HIS A 186 -7.67 -10.17 -27.37
C HIS A 186 -7.10 -9.93 -25.96
N THR A 187 -7.13 -10.95 -25.11
CA THR A 187 -6.60 -10.90 -23.74
C THR A 187 -5.57 -12.01 -23.51
N TRP A 188 -4.63 -11.78 -22.59
CA TRP A 188 -3.58 -12.75 -22.25
C TRP A 188 -4.05 -13.88 -21.34
N HIS A 189 -5.24 -13.76 -20.74
CA HIS A 189 -5.82 -14.76 -19.87
C HIS A 189 -7.35 -14.68 -19.88
N LYS A 190 -8.03 -15.82 -19.73
CA LYS A 190 -9.51 -15.91 -19.77
C LYS A 190 -10.24 -15.08 -18.72
N ASP A 191 -9.56 -14.80 -17.59
CA ASP A 191 -10.11 -14.00 -16.49
C ASP A 191 -9.86 -12.49 -16.66
N VAL A 192 -9.11 -12.09 -17.68
CA VAL A 192 -8.84 -10.69 -18.00
C VAL A 192 -10.02 -10.16 -18.77
N LYS A 193 -10.57 -9.03 -18.30
CA LYS A 193 -11.65 -8.31 -18.96
C LYS A 193 -11.11 -7.03 -19.59
N PHE A 194 -11.76 -6.58 -20.65
CA PHE A 194 -11.46 -5.30 -21.28
C PHE A 194 -12.68 -4.38 -21.19
N TYR A 195 -12.43 -3.11 -20.94
CA TYR A 195 -13.46 -2.07 -20.82
C TYR A 195 -13.13 -0.87 -21.70
N ASP A 196 -14.11 -0.44 -22.49
CA ASP A 196 -14.08 0.85 -23.17
C ASP A 196 -14.59 1.95 -22.24
N VAL A 197 -13.98 3.12 -22.32
CA VAL A 197 -14.38 4.32 -21.59
C VAL A 197 -14.94 5.34 -22.58
N TYR A 198 -16.18 5.73 -22.39
CA TYR A 198 -16.87 6.74 -23.18
C TYR A 198 -17.01 8.03 -22.38
N ASP A 199 -16.82 9.15 -23.06
CA ASP A 199 -17.20 10.49 -22.60
C ASP A 199 -18.67 10.69 -22.98
N GLU A 200 -19.55 11.17 -22.09
CA GLU A 200 -21.00 11.31 -22.36
C GLU A 200 -21.30 12.13 -23.63
N SER A 201 -20.37 12.99 -24.05
CA SER A 201 -20.51 13.78 -25.28
C SER A 201 -20.19 13.02 -26.58
N ARG A 202 -19.73 11.77 -26.50
CA ARG A 202 -19.18 11.01 -27.63
C ARG A 202 -19.76 9.61 -27.76
N ASN A 203 -20.07 9.23 -29.00
CA ASN A 203 -20.49 7.86 -29.35
C ASN A 203 -19.30 6.91 -29.57
N THR A 204 -18.06 7.38 -29.45
CA THR A 204 -16.84 6.59 -29.62
C THR A 204 -16.04 6.56 -28.32
N PRO A 205 -15.41 5.43 -27.96
CA PRO A 205 -14.54 5.36 -26.79
C PRO A 205 -13.45 6.44 -26.86
N VAL A 206 -13.11 7.03 -25.72
CA VAL A 206 -11.99 7.98 -25.56
C VAL A 206 -10.74 7.31 -25.00
N SER A 207 -10.88 6.12 -24.43
CA SER A 207 -9.80 5.29 -23.90
C SER A 207 -10.33 3.89 -23.57
N GLY A 208 -9.45 2.98 -23.14
CA GLY A 208 -9.85 1.66 -22.65
C GLY A 208 -8.83 1.08 -21.68
N PHE A 209 -9.21 0.03 -20.96
CA PHE A 209 -8.31 -0.64 -20.03
C PHE A 209 -8.59 -2.13 -19.86
N TYR A 210 -7.55 -2.87 -19.52
CA TYR A 210 -7.64 -4.26 -19.07
C TYR A 210 -7.78 -4.33 -17.55
N LEU A 211 -8.60 -5.26 -17.07
CA LEU A 211 -8.67 -5.62 -15.65
C LEU A 211 -8.28 -7.09 -15.49
N ASP A 212 -7.23 -7.34 -14.73
CA ASP A 212 -6.70 -8.66 -14.42
C ASP A 212 -6.72 -8.90 -12.90
N PRO A 213 -7.84 -9.35 -12.32
CA PRO A 213 -8.10 -9.22 -10.89
C PRO A 213 -7.46 -10.32 -10.03
N TYR A 214 -7.31 -11.52 -10.57
CA TYR A 214 -7.04 -12.70 -9.73
C TYR A 214 -5.57 -13.03 -9.64
N ALA A 215 -5.19 -13.50 -8.46
CA ALA A 215 -3.95 -14.21 -8.26
C ALA A 215 -3.95 -15.48 -9.10
N ARG A 216 -2.87 -15.66 -9.84
CA ARG A 216 -2.48 -16.96 -10.39
C ARG A 216 -1.20 -17.34 -9.65
N GLN A 217 -0.87 -18.63 -9.58
CA GLN A 217 0.34 -19.10 -8.89
C GLN A 217 1.59 -18.65 -9.68
N ASP A 218 2.50 -19.55 -10.02
CA ASP A 218 3.79 -19.23 -10.68
C ASP A 218 3.67 -18.60 -12.10
N GLN A 219 2.46 -18.23 -12.53
CA GLN A 219 2.14 -17.65 -13.83
C GLN A 219 1.89 -16.14 -13.79
N LYS A 220 1.79 -15.52 -12.61
CA LYS A 220 1.57 -14.08 -12.45
C LYS A 220 2.45 -13.51 -11.36
N ILE A 221 3.10 -12.39 -11.65
CA ILE A 221 3.95 -11.69 -10.69
C ILE A 221 3.09 -11.28 -9.48
N ARG A 222 3.60 -11.58 -8.29
CA ARG A 222 3.11 -11.00 -7.03
C ARG A 222 4.11 -9.92 -6.64
N VAL A 223 3.71 -8.67 -6.82
CA VAL A 223 4.51 -7.55 -6.31
C VAL A 223 4.38 -7.54 -4.79
N TYR A 224 5.50 -7.33 -4.10
CA TYR A 224 5.65 -7.68 -2.69
C TYR A 224 4.78 -6.83 -1.75
N ASP A 225 4.44 -5.60 -2.12
CA ASP A 225 3.85 -4.63 -1.19
C ASP A 225 2.44 -4.14 -1.56
N ASP A 226 1.91 -4.49 -2.74
CA ASP A 226 0.63 -3.95 -3.21
C ASP A 226 -0.24 -5.04 -3.84
N ALA A 227 -1.46 -5.18 -3.32
CA ALA A 227 -2.46 -6.12 -3.83
C ALA A 227 -2.83 -5.86 -5.31
N GLY A 228 -2.34 -4.77 -5.92
CA GLY A 228 -2.32 -4.56 -7.36
C GLY A 228 -1.55 -3.32 -7.81
N TRP A 229 -1.32 -3.21 -9.12
CA TRP A 229 -0.63 -2.10 -9.76
C TRP A 229 -1.31 -1.66 -11.06
N HIS A 230 -1.00 -0.43 -11.47
CA HIS A 230 -1.45 0.17 -12.72
C HIS A 230 -0.31 0.15 -13.74
N ILE A 231 -0.63 -0.13 -15.00
CA ILE A 231 0.30 -0.07 -16.13
C ILE A 231 -0.27 0.88 -17.18
N SER A 232 0.49 1.92 -17.54
CA SER A 232 0.23 2.71 -18.74
C SER A 232 0.75 1.96 -19.97
N ILE A 233 -0.13 1.39 -20.78
CA ILE A 233 0.24 0.63 -21.99
C ILE A 233 0.48 1.59 -23.17
N ARG A 234 -0.38 2.60 -23.32
CA ARG A 234 -0.29 3.60 -24.38
C ARG A 234 -0.73 4.96 -23.85
N ASN A 235 0.05 5.99 -24.12
CA ASN A 235 -0.28 7.38 -23.79
C ASN A 235 -1.18 8.00 -24.87
N LYS A 236 -1.92 9.05 -24.48
CA LYS A 236 -2.61 9.92 -25.44
C LYS A 236 -1.58 10.67 -26.28
N CYS A 237 -1.79 10.74 -27.59
CA CYS A 237 -1.04 11.66 -28.45
C CYS A 237 -1.86 12.02 -29.68
N THR A 238 -2.09 13.32 -29.88
CA THR A 238 -2.84 13.83 -31.04
C THR A 238 -2.05 13.65 -32.34
N VAL A 239 -0.72 13.76 -32.29
CA VAL A 239 0.16 13.62 -33.45
C VAL A 239 0.08 12.21 -34.05
N THR A 240 0.07 11.19 -33.19
CA THR A 240 -0.03 9.78 -33.61
C THR A 240 -1.47 9.25 -33.62
N SER A 241 -2.46 10.10 -33.31
CA SER A 241 -3.87 9.72 -33.18
C SER A 241 -4.08 8.51 -32.26
N THR A 242 -3.38 8.50 -31.11
CA THR A 242 -3.46 7.41 -30.13
C THR A 242 -4.27 7.83 -28.91
N ASP A 243 -5.21 6.97 -28.54
CA ASP A 243 -5.99 7.10 -27.31
C ASP A 243 -5.33 6.31 -26.16
N PRO A 244 -5.48 6.77 -24.90
CA PRO A 244 -4.96 6.08 -23.73
C PRO A 244 -5.41 4.62 -23.63
N LEU A 245 -4.47 3.77 -23.24
CA LEU A 245 -4.72 2.39 -22.87
C LEU A 245 -3.96 2.07 -21.59
N SER A 246 -4.62 1.44 -20.61
CA SER A 246 -3.99 0.96 -19.38
C SER A 246 -4.33 -0.49 -19.05
N ALA A 247 -3.65 -1.03 -18.04
CA ALA A 247 -4.07 -2.25 -17.38
C ALA A 247 -4.03 -2.08 -15.85
N LEU A 248 -5.01 -2.67 -15.20
CA LEU A 248 -5.10 -2.79 -13.75
C LEU A 248 -4.92 -4.26 -13.39
N ILE A 249 -3.88 -4.55 -12.64
CA ILE A 249 -3.47 -5.91 -12.31
C ILE A 249 -3.54 -6.10 -10.80
N PHE A 250 -4.29 -7.08 -10.32
CA PHE A 250 -4.41 -7.41 -8.90
C PHE A 250 -4.13 -8.88 -8.61
N ASN A 251 -3.99 -9.22 -7.34
CA ASN A 251 -3.78 -10.60 -6.90
C ASN A 251 -4.86 -11.04 -5.89
N PHE A 252 -6.12 -10.71 -6.15
CA PHE A 252 -7.24 -11.13 -5.32
C PHE A 252 -7.46 -12.64 -5.39
N GLN A 253 -8.07 -13.21 -4.36
CA GLN A 253 -8.43 -14.62 -4.37
C GLN A 253 -9.40 -14.90 -5.51
N ALA A 254 -9.08 -15.88 -6.36
CA ALA A 254 -9.99 -16.29 -7.43
C ALA A 254 -11.31 -16.86 -6.86
N PRO A 255 -12.43 -16.77 -7.60
CA PRO A 255 -13.70 -17.40 -7.22
C PRO A 255 -13.53 -18.90 -6.91
N VAL A 256 -14.19 -19.40 -5.87
CA VAL A 256 -14.12 -20.80 -5.43
C VAL A 256 -15.53 -21.38 -5.31
N GLU A 257 -15.79 -22.53 -5.96
CA GLU A 257 -17.03 -23.30 -5.80
C GLU A 257 -18.32 -22.46 -6.00
N GLY A 258 -18.33 -21.57 -6.99
CA GLY A 258 -19.48 -20.71 -7.28
C GLY A 258 -19.60 -19.47 -6.37
N ARG A 259 -18.72 -19.31 -5.38
CA ARG A 259 -18.61 -18.07 -4.60
C ARG A 259 -17.73 -17.06 -5.35
N PRO A 260 -18.15 -15.78 -5.44
CA PRO A 260 -17.33 -14.75 -6.07
C PRO A 260 -16.04 -14.49 -5.27
N SER A 261 -15.08 -13.80 -5.88
CA SER A 261 -13.96 -13.22 -5.14
C SER A 261 -14.50 -12.22 -4.11
N LEU A 262 -14.20 -12.44 -2.83
CA LEU A 262 -14.61 -11.57 -1.74
C LEU A 262 -13.40 -10.75 -1.28
N LEU A 263 -13.54 -9.42 -1.26
CA LEU A 263 -12.43 -8.52 -0.93
C LEU A 263 -12.46 -8.13 0.55
N SER A 264 -11.29 -8.10 1.17
CA SER A 264 -11.09 -7.31 2.39
C SER A 264 -11.26 -5.81 2.10
N LEU A 265 -11.54 -5.02 3.14
CA LEU A 265 -11.59 -3.55 3.01
C LEU A 265 -10.27 -2.95 2.53
N ASN A 266 -9.12 -3.56 2.90
CA ASN A 266 -7.82 -3.12 2.40
C ASN A 266 -7.71 -3.34 0.88
N GLU A 267 -8.14 -4.50 0.37
CA GLU A 267 -8.15 -4.78 -1.06
C GLU A 267 -9.11 -3.87 -1.84
N VAL A 268 -10.27 -3.52 -1.25
CA VAL A 268 -11.17 -2.48 -1.79
C VAL A 268 -10.45 -1.13 -1.87
N GLY A 269 -9.70 -0.75 -0.83
CA GLY A 269 -8.85 0.44 -0.81
C GLY A 269 -7.83 0.46 -1.94
N VAL A 270 -7.08 -0.64 -2.12
CA VAL A 270 -6.08 -0.78 -3.19
C VAL A 270 -6.75 -0.71 -4.57
N LEU A 271 -7.90 -1.35 -4.77
CA LEU A 271 -8.67 -1.25 -6.02
C LEU A 271 -9.00 0.21 -6.34
N PHE A 272 -9.56 0.95 -5.39
CA PHE A 272 -9.92 2.36 -5.57
C PHE A 272 -8.69 3.23 -5.86
N GLN A 273 -7.59 3.03 -5.12
CA GLN A 273 -6.35 3.77 -5.32
C GLN A 273 -5.79 3.56 -6.73
N ARG A 274 -5.66 2.29 -7.16
CA ARG A 274 -5.13 1.97 -8.50
C ARG A 274 -6.07 2.42 -9.61
N PHE A 275 -7.38 2.34 -9.39
CA PHE A 275 -8.36 2.89 -10.33
C PHE A 275 -8.23 4.41 -10.48
N GLY A 276 -7.93 5.15 -9.40
CA GLY A 276 -7.61 6.57 -9.46
C GLY A 276 -6.42 6.91 -10.36
N HIS A 277 -5.35 6.10 -10.33
CA HIS A 277 -4.23 6.25 -11.27
C HIS A 277 -4.66 5.98 -12.71
N SER A 278 -5.46 4.94 -12.92
CA SER A 278 -6.02 4.62 -14.24
C SER A 278 -6.89 5.75 -14.76
N LEU A 279 -7.75 6.36 -13.95
CA LEU A 279 -8.58 7.49 -14.35
C LEU A 279 -7.76 8.68 -14.83
N ARG A 280 -6.67 9.03 -14.12
CA ARG A 280 -5.75 10.09 -14.54
C ARG A 280 -5.17 9.82 -15.92
N HIS A 281 -4.71 8.59 -16.15
CA HIS A 281 -4.18 8.16 -17.45
C HIS A 281 -5.23 8.18 -18.56
N LEU A 282 -6.40 7.59 -18.29
CA LEU A 282 -7.47 7.35 -19.26
C LEU A 282 -8.25 8.61 -19.64
N LEU A 283 -8.34 9.59 -18.73
CA LEU A 283 -9.14 10.81 -18.92
C LEU A 283 -8.30 12.04 -19.26
N THR A 284 -6.98 11.88 -19.43
CA THR A 284 -6.10 12.99 -19.81
C THR A 284 -6.59 13.72 -21.06
N LYS A 285 -6.57 15.05 -21.01
CA LYS A 285 -6.83 15.92 -22.16
C LYS A 285 -5.54 16.53 -22.74
N ALA A 286 -4.37 16.16 -22.21
CA ALA A 286 -3.08 16.58 -22.77
C ALA A 286 -2.89 15.99 -24.17
N ASN A 287 -2.23 16.75 -25.05
CA ASN A 287 -2.14 16.40 -26.46
C ASN A 287 -0.88 15.60 -26.83
N TYR A 288 0.14 15.62 -25.98
CA TYR A 288 1.46 15.06 -26.27
C TYR A 288 1.80 13.93 -25.32
N SER A 289 2.38 12.84 -25.85
CA SER A 289 2.69 11.64 -25.08
C SER A 289 3.64 11.90 -23.92
N GLU A 290 4.54 12.88 -24.02
CA GLU A 290 5.51 13.20 -22.96
C GLU A 290 4.85 13.74 -21.69
N VAL A 291 3.65 14.33 -21.79
CA VAL A 291 2.95 15.00 -20.69
C VAL A 291 1.51 14.49 -20.51
N ALA A 292 1.17 13.36 -21.13
CA ALA A 292 -0.16 12.78 -21.06
C ALA A 292 -0.30 11.79 -19.91
N GLY A 293 -1.43 11.89 -19.20
CA GLY A 293 -1.82 10.91 -18.19
C GLY A 293 -0.98 11.04 -16.93
N ILE A 294 -0.12 10.05 -16.71
CA ILE A 294 0.80 10.00 -15.57
C ILE A 294 2.23 10.41 -15.93
N SER A 295 2.51 10.69 -17.21
CA SER A 295 3.86 11.09 -17.66
C SER A 295 4.19 12.52 -17.27
N ASN A 296 5.43 12.72 -16.84
CA ASN A 296 6.00 14.02 -16.45
C ASN A 296 5.17 14.79 -15.41
N VAL A 297 4.60 14.04 -14.48
CA VAL A 297 3.94 14.54 -13.28
C VAL A 297 4.97 14.56 -12.16
N GLU A 298 5.00 15.64 -11.38
CA GLU A 298 5.84 15.74 -10.19
C GLU A 298 5.56 14.55 -9.25
N TRP A 299 6.62 13.86 -8.83
CA TRP A 299 6.49 12.56 -8.15
C TRP A 299 5.70 12.63 -6.84
N ASP A 300 5.78 13.76 -6.13
CA ASP A 300 5.02 14.06 -4.92
C ASP A 300 3.54 14.41 -5.16
N ALA A 301 3.13 14.53 -6.42
CA ALA A 301 1.73 14.67 -6.85
C ALA A 301 1.19 13.43 -7.59
N ALA A 302 2.02 12.40 -7.82
CA ALA A 302 1.67 11.23 -8.62
C ALA A 302 0.50 10.42 -8.01
N GLU A 303 0.50 10.26 -6.68
CA GLU A 303 -0.46 9.44 -5.94
C GLU A 303 -1.79 10.17 -5.62
N VAL A 304 -1.89 11.49 -5.86
CA VAL A 304 -3.06 12.31 -5.46
C VAL A 304 -4.37 11.74 -6.00
N CYS A 305 -4.43 11.36 -7.28
CA CYS A 305 -5.65 10.80 -7.87
C CYS A 305 -6.05 9.47 -7.23
N GLY A 306 -5.07 8.64 -6.84
CA GLY A 306 -5.32 7.42 -6.08
C GLY A 306 -5.89 7.74 -4.70
N GLN A 307 -5.27 8.67 -3.97
CA GLN A 307 -5.73 9.11 -2.65
C GLN A 307 -7.15 9.69 -2.72
N VAL A 308 -7.46 10.55 -3.69
CA VAL A 308 -8.82 11.10 -3.90
C VAL A 308 -9.84 9.99 -4.09
N MET A 309 -9.55 8.96 -4.89
CA MET A 309 -10.48 7.83 -5.04
C MET A 309 -10.66 7.08 -3.73
N THR A 310 -9.60 6.82 -2.96
CA THR A 310 -9.75 6.13 -1.66
C THR A 310 -10.57 6.92 -0.64
N HIS A 311 -10.62 8.26 -0.73
CA HIS A 311 -11.43 9.07 0.17
C HIS A 311 -12.93 8.79 0.05
N TRP A 312 -13.42 8.33 -1.10
CA TRP A 312 -14.81 7.93 -1.27
C TRP A 312 -15.20 6.73 -0.40
N LEU A 313 -14.23 5.93 0.06
CA LEU A 313 -14.49 4.86 1.02
C LEU A 313 -14.81 5.39 2.44
N TYR A 314 -14.69 6.69 2.69
CA TYR A 314 -15.15 7.31 3.93
C TYR A 314 -16.59 7.79 3.89
N ASP A 315 -17.17 7.89 2.69
CA ASP A 315 -18.56 8.26 2.49
C ASP A 315 -19.46 7.03 2.74
N PRO A 316 -20.40 7.09 3.72
CA PRO A 316 -21.29 5.98 4.03
C PRO A 316 -22.12 5.53 2.85
N HIS A 317 -22.54 6.46 1.97
CA HIS A 317 -23.35 6.12 0.79
C HIS A 317 -22.54 5.28 -0.20
N THR A 318 -21.28 5.65 -0.43
CA THR A 318 -20.36 4.88 -1.27
C THR A 318 -20.10 3.50 -0.68
N ILE A 319 -19.80 3.40 0.63
CA ILE A 319 -19.61 2.10 1.30
C ILE A 319 -20.86 1.22 1.18
N GLN A 320 -22.05 1.77 1.38
CA GLN A 320 -23.30 1.04 1.20
C GLN A 320 -23.48 0.59 -0.26
N ALA A 321 -23.16 1.43 -1.24
CA ALA A 321 -23.31 1.10 -2.65
C ALA A 321 -22.35 0.00 -3.12
N ILE A 322 -21.12 -0.04 -2.60
CA ILE A 322 -20.13 -1.06 -2.98
C ILE A 322 -20.26 -2.36 -2.18
N SER A 323 -21.10 -2.39 -1.15
CA SER A 323 -21.24 -3.54 -0.24
C SER A 323 -22.61 -4.22 -0.31
N GLY A 324 -22.64 -5.49 0.09
CA GLY A 324 -23.82 -6.32 0.25
C GLY A 324 -23.45 -7.79 0.26
N HIS A 325 -24.13 -8.55 1.12
CA HIS A 325 -23.76 -9.93 1.40
C HIS A 325 -23.84 -10.80 0.14
N TYR A 326 -22.77 -11.53 -0.17
CA TYR A 326 -22.60 -12.20 -1.46
C TYR A 326 -23.69 -13.22 -1.80
N SER A 327 -24.38 -13.79 -0.79
CA SER A 327 -25.42 -14.81 -1.01
C SER A 327 -26.84 -14.33 -0.75
N THR A 328 -27.05 -13.33 0.11
CA THR A 328 -28.39 -12.88 0.54
C THR A 328 -28.75 -11.50 0.02
N ASP A 329 -27.79 -10.77 -0.55
CA ASP A 329 -27.94 -9.38 -1.00
C ASP A 329 -28.19 -8.36 0.14
N GLU A 330 -28.19 -8.82 1.40
CA GLU A 330 -28.44 -7.97 2.56
C GLU A 330 -27.37 -6.86 2.65
N PRO A 331 -27.78 -5.61 2.97
CA PRO A 331 -26.86 -4.49 3.06
C PRO A 331 -25.86 -4.69 4.21
N LEU A 332 -24.69 -4.07 4.10
CA LEU A 332 -23.74 -4.03 5.21
C LEU A 332 -24.40 -3.37 6.43
N PRO A 333 -24.39 -4.00 7.62
CA PRO A 333 -25.02 -3.46 8.81
C PRO A 333 -24.59 -2.02 9.12
N GLU A 334 -25.57 -1.17 9.47
CA GLU A 334 -25.34 0.27 9.70
C GLU A 334 -24.33 0.55 10.82
N ASP A 335 -24.30 -0.30 11.84
CA ASP A 335 -23.33 -0.21 12.93
C ASP A 335 -21.90 -0.44 12.44
N ILE A 336 -21.69 -1.39 11.52
CA ILE A 336 -20.40 -1.63 10.87
C ILE A 336 -20.03 -0.41 10.02
N VAL A 337 -20.93 0.10 9.17
CA VAL A 337 -20.68 1.30 8.34
C VAL A 337 -20.24 2.49 9.19
N LYS A 338 -20.94 2.77 10.30
CA LYS A 338 -20.59 3.83 11.24
C LYS A 338 -19.22 3.58 11.90
N ASN A 339 -18.94 2.33 12.27
CA ASN A 339 -17.69 1.97 12.89
C ASN A 339 -16.48 2.03 11.93
N LEU A 340 -16.68 1.84 10.62
CA LEU A 340 -15.61 2.02 9.63
C LEU A 340 -15.03 3.44 9.66
N GLN A 341 -15.87 4.46 9.91
CA GLN A 341 -15.40 5.83 10.08
C GLN A 341 -14.54 5.99 11.34
N ASN A 342 -14.96 5.39 12.45
CA ASN A 342 -14.24 5.48 13.73
C ASN A 342 -12.91 4.69 13.71
N ILE A 343 -12.87 3.58 12.98
CA ILE A 343 -11.68 2.74 12.81
C ILE A 343 -10.50 3.52 12.21
N ARG A 344 -10.76 4.55 11.40
CA ARG A 344 -9.71 5.38 10.81
C ARG A 344 -8.77 6.00 11.85
N GLY A 345 -9.30 6.39 13.01
CA GLY A 345 -8.52 6.98 14.09
C GLY A 345 -7.75 5.96 14.93
N HIS A 346 -8.05 4.66 14.79
CA HIS A 346 -7.44 3.61 15.59
C HIS A 346 -5.96 3.43 15.23
N MET A 347 -5.06 3.64 16.19
CA MET A 347 -3.60 3.51 16.00
C MET A 347 -3.06 4.41 14.86
N SER A 348 -3.71 5.54 14.63
CA SER A 348 -3.39 6.45 13.53
C SER A 348 -2.12 7.25 13.80
N GLY A 349 -1.87 7.63 15.06
CA GLY A 349 -0.60 8.24 15.48
C GLY A 349 0.56 7.27 15.29
N TYR A 350 0.41 6.02 15.74
CA TYR A 350 1.41 4.97 15.56
C TYR A 350 1.74 4.70 14.09
N THR A 351 0.70 4.62 13.24
CA THR A 351 0.87 4.39 11.79
C THR A 351 1.54 5.58 11.12
N LEU A 352 1.12 6.81 11.44
CA LEU A 352 1.70 8.03 10.88
C LEU A 352 3.18 8.19 11.28
N CYS A 353 3.51 7.96 12.55
CA CYS A 353 4.90 7.96 13.03
C CYS A 353 5.81 7.00 12.26
N LYS A 354 5.30 5.81 11.88
CA LYS A 354 6.06 4.87 11.04
C LYS A 354 6.31 5.43 9.64
N GLU A 355 5.31 6.02 8.98
CA GLU A 355 5.50 6.61 7.65
C GLU A 355 6.41 7.84 7.68
N LEU A 356 6.30 8.67 8.74
CA LEU A 356 7.19 9.80 8.97
C LEU A 356 8.64 9.34 9.17
N TYR A 357 8.85 8.27 9.94
CA TYR A 357 10.17 7.66 10.14
C TYR A 357 10.78 7.19 8.82
N LEU A 358 10.03 6.43 8.02
CA LEU A 358 10.51 5.91 6.74
C LEU A 358 10.82 7.05 5.76
N SER A 359 10.00 8.08 5.74
CA SER A 359 10.21 9.29 4.94
C SER A 359 11.50 10.02 5.35
N LYS A 360 11.70 10.24 6.65
CA LYS A 360 12.92 10.89 7.15
C LYS A 360 14.15 10.03 6.92
N LEU A 361 14.06 8.73 7.20
CA LEU A 361 15.15 7.78 6.99
C LEU A 361 15.63 7.79 5.53
N ASP A 362 14.71 7.77 4.57
CA ASP A 362 15.03 7.88 3.14
C ASP A 362 15.82 9.16 2.82
N LEU A 363 15.33 10.34 3.24
CA LEU A 363 16.02 11.61 3.02
C LEU A 363 17.42 11.61 3.64
N GLU A 364 17.55 11.13 4.88
CA GLU A 364 18.82 11.10 5.60
C GLU A 364 19.84 10.13 4.96
N LEU A 365 19.38 8.97 4.48
CA LEU A 365 20.22 7.99 3.76
C LEU A 365 20.76 8.56 2.44
N HIS A 366 20.01 9.43 1.78
CA HIS A 366 20.37 10.03 0.50
C HIS A 366 21.09 11.38 0.61
N SER A 367 21.09 12.00 1.80
CA SER A 367 21.83 13.24 2.07
C SER A 367 23.15 13.03 2.82
N LYS A 368 23.21 12.10 3.78
CA LYS A 368 24.37 11.93 4.67
C LYS A 368 25.32 10.82 4.20
N LYS A 369 26.61 10.95 4.53
CA LYS A 369 27.62 9.88 4.39
C LYS A 369 27.66 8.90 5.58
N THR A 370 26.96 9.22 6.67
CA THR A 370 26.91 8.41 7.89
C THR A 370 26.45 6.99 7.56
N PHE A 371 27.08 5.98 8.18
CA PHE A 371 26.69 4.59 7.99
C PHE A 371 25.21 4.39 8.35
N TRP A 372 24.46 3.62 7.56
CA TRP A 372 23.00 3.53 7.68
C TRP A 372 22.53 3.22 9.11
N ARG A 373 23.27 2.36 9.83
CA ARG A 373 22.90 1.92 11.18
C ARG A 373 22.95 3.06 12.20
N ASP A 374 23.86 4.01 12.04
CA ASP A 374 23.97 5.14 12.95
C ASP A 374 22.87 6.17 12.68
N ILE A 375 22.45 6.34 11.40
CA ILE A 375 21.26 7.13 11.04
C ILE A 375 20.01 6.52 11.70
N VAL A 376 19.82 5.21 11.61
CA VAL A 376 18.68 4.52 12.25
C VAL A 376 18.67 4.75 13.75
N ARG A 377 19.81 4.58 14.44
CA ARG A 377 19.93 4.79 15.89
C ARG A 377 19.60 6.22 16.31
N GLU A 378 19.98 7.20 15.49
CA GLU A 378 19.69 8.61 15.76
C GLU A 378 18.20 8.92 15.59
N LEU A 379 17.57 8.40 14.53
CA LEU A 379 16.18 8.70 14.20
C LEU A 379 15.19 7.93 15.07
N TRP A 380 15.43 6.65 15.34
CA TRP A 380 14.44 5.76 15.95
C TRP A 380 13.72 6.32 17.20
N PRO A 381 14.42 6.82 18.24
CA PRO A 381 13.75 7.32 19.44
C PRO A 381 12.91 8.59 19.21
N LYS A 382 13.13 9.31 18.09
CA LYS A 382 12.35 10.50 17.73
C LYS A 382 10.97 10.12 17.17
N TYR A 383 10.86 8.97 16.50
CA TYR A 383 9.65 8.56 15.77
C TYR A 383 8.91 7.37 16.38
N HIS A 384 9.54 6.57 17.26
CA HIS A 384 8.92 5.35 17.78
C HIS A 384 8.79 5.34 19.30
N ALA A 385 7.64 4.87 19.79
CA ALA A 385 7.41 4.65 21.23
C ALA A 385 8.15 3.41 21.76
N LEU A 386 8.33 2.41 20.90
CA LEU A 386 8.99 1.16 21.24
C LEU A 386 10.50 1.26 20.97
N PRO A 387 11.35 0.65 21.81
CA PRO A 387 12.81 0.74 21.66
C PRO A 387 13.29 0.08 20.36
N PHE A 388 14.42 0.54 19.84
CA PHE A 388 15.08 -0.08 18.68
C PHE A 388 15.67 -1.42 19.07
N ASP A 389 15.36 -2.49 18.33
CA ASP A 389 16.04 -3.78 18.49
C ASP A 389 17.39 -3.74 17.79
N LYS A 390 18.44 -4.13 18.50
CA LYS A 390 19.82 -4.06 18.00
C LYS A 390 20.08 -4.92 16.76
N TYR A 391 19.27 -5.93 16.50
CA TYR A 391 19.36 -6.81 15.34
C TYR A 391 18.48 -6.34 14.17
N ASP A 392 17.56 -5.41 14.41
CA ASP A 392 16.75 -4.82 13.34
C ASP A 392 17.68 -4.19 12.29
N SER A 393 17.48 -4.64 11.05
CA SER A 393 18.23 -4.24 9.87
C SER A 393 17.28 -3.92 8.71
N HIS A 394 16.07 -3.44 9.01
CA HIS A 394 15.04 -3.15 8.00
C HIS A 394 15.51 -2.31 6.79
N PRO A 395 16.48 -1.36 6.87
CA PRO A 395 16.93 -0.63 5.68
C PRO A 395 17.56 -1.54 4.63
N LEU A 396 18.16 -2.67 5.04
CA LEU A 396 18.77 -3.67 4.15
C LEU A 396 17.73 -4.37 3.27
N SER A 397 16.45 -4.34 3.67
CA SER A 397 15.32 -4.91 2.95
C SER A 397 14.35 -3.84 2.42
N PHE A 398 14.72 -2.56 2.47
CA PHE A 398 13.85 -1.46 2.07
C PHE A 398 13.94 -1.20 0.56
N THR A 399 13.33 -2.10 -0.22
CA THR A 399 13.43 -2.11 -1.70
C THR A 399 12.94 -0.82 -2.34
N LYS A 400 11.86 -0.23 -1.83
CA LYS A 400 11.25 1.00 -2.37
C LYS A 400 12.28 2.10 -2.65
N ILE A 401 13.18 2.36 -1.70
CA ILE A 401 14.14 3.46 -1.82
C ILE A 401 15.45 3.06 -2.51
N PHE A 402 15.79 1.76 -2.57
CA PHE A 402 17.09 1.30 -3.11
C PHE A 402 17.01 0.59 -4.46
N SER A 403 15.91 -0.11 -4.72
CA SER A 403 15.73 -0.97 -5.90
C SER A 403 14.51 -0.59 -6.74
N GLU A 404 13.74 0.39 -6.30
CA GLU A 404 12.58 0.94 -7.02
C GLU A 404 12.73 2.46 -7.17
N GLU A 405 11.65 3.14 -7.56
CA GLU A 405 11.66 4.54 -8.00
C GLU A 405 11.52 5.56 -6.85
N TRP A 406 11.58 5.14 -5.59
CA TRP A 406 11.28 6.00 -4.42
C TRP A 406 12.50 6.55 -3.67
N GLY A 407 13.72 6.38 -4.19
CA GLY A 407 14.92 6.91 -3.55
C GLY A 407 14.88 8.43 -3.42
N ALA A 408 15.04 8.96 -2.20
CA ALA A 408 14.86 10.37 -1.87
C ALA A 408 13.47 10.93 -2.26
N ALA A 409 12.45 10.08 -2.16
CA ALA A 409 11.08 10.39 -2.55
C ALA A 409 10.03 9.61 -1.73
N TYR A 410 10.41 8.87 -0.68
CA TYR A 410 9.43 8.10 0.11
C TYR A 410 8.37 8.99 0.78
N TYR A 411 8.75 10.23 1.13
CA TYR A 411 7.83 11.23 1.68
C TYR A 411 6.64 11.56 0.76
N CYS A 412 6.76 11.31 -0.55
CA CYS A 412 5.70 11.55 -1.53
C CYS A 412 4.40 10.79 -1.20
N HIS A 413 4.48 9.64 -0.51
CA HIS A 413 3.30 8.92 -0.03
C HIS A 413 2.48 9.73 0.99
N LEU A 414 3.14 10.45 1.90
CA LEU A 414 2.48 11.34 2.85
C LEU A 414 2.09 12.67 2.19
N TRP A 415 2.99 13.21 1.35
CA TRP A 415 2.78 14.49 0.66
C TRP A 415 1.51 14.49 -0.18
N SER A 416 1.31 13.47 -0.99
CA SER A 416 0.14 13.31 -1.86
C SER A 416 -1.17 13.01 -1.12
N LYS A 417 -1.08 12.60 0.15
CA LYS A 417 -2.22 12.25 0.99
C LYS A 417 -2.75 13.46 1.78
N MET A 418 -1.88 14.42 2.09
CA MET A 418 -2.27 15.74 2.62
C MET A 418 -2.99 16.55 1.55
#